data_AF-D0NW74-F1
#
_entry.id   AF-D0NW74-F1
#
_cell.length_a   1.000
_cell.length_b   1.000
_cell.length_c   1.000
_cell.angle_alpha   90.00
_cell.angle_beta   90.00
_cell.angle_gamma   90.00
#
_symmetry.space_group_name_H-M   'P 1'
#
loop_
_entity.id
_entity.type
_entity.pdbx_description
1 polymer ?
#
loop_
_entity_poly.entity_id
_entity_poly.type
_entity_poly.pdbx_seq_one_letter_code
_entity_poly.pdbx_strand_id
1 'polypeptide(L)'
;MAGPAQWADHFPTCGGSRQSPIDITTTTGGNVATRSLKFRGECANFNLTQATDTFMASVVGGSCAASANGASYSITQFHIHAPSEHTLDGKPLDGEVHFVHSNADGSALMVVGVFLQVANAGTTDPWMGSVLDGMEAVTPAAATTMNV
;
A
#
# COMPACT_ATOMS: atom_id res chain seq x y z
N MET A 1 8.22 -20.59 -10.10
CA MET A 1 7.61 -19.36 -10.66
C MET A 1 8.74 -18.45 -11.11
N ALA A 2 8.53 -17.64 -12.15
CA ALA A 2 9.48 -16.62 -12.58
C ALA A 2 9.59 -15.54 -11.49
N GLY A 3 10.81 -15.18 -11.11
CA GLY A 3 11.05 -14.06 -10.18
C GLY A 3 11.03 -12.71 -10.88
N PRO A 4 11.10 -11.57 -10.15
CA PRO A 4 11.06 -10.23 -10.73
C PRO A 4 12.06 -10.01 -11.88
N ALA A 5 13.26 -10.59 -11.79
CA ALA A 5 14.29 -10.50 -12.83
C ALA A 5 13.89 -11.13 -14.18
N GLN A 6 12.86 -11.98 -14.19
CA GLN A 6 12.37 -12.71 -15.38
C GLN A 6 10.96 -12.26 -15.79
N TRP A 7 10.32 -11.35 -15.04
CA TRP A 7 8.94 -10.96 -15.34
C TRP A 7 8.81 -10.27 -16.69
N ALA A 8 9.80 -9.48 -17.11
CA ALA A 8 9.76 -8.80 -18.41
C ALA A 8 9.67 -9.76 -19.61
N ASP A 9 10.12 -11.01 -19.45
CA ASP A 9 10.04 -12.04 -20.51
C ASP A 9 8.58 -12.48 -20.77
N HIS A 10 7.71 -12.32 -19.77
CA HIS A 10 6.31 -12.74 -19.81
C HIS A 10 5.33 -11.56 -19.77
N PHE A 11 5.73 -10.46 -19.12
CA PHE A 11 4.96 -9.26 -18.88
C PHE A 11 5.83 -8.03 -19.24
N PRO A 12 5.88 -7.63 -20.53
CA PRO A 12 6.85 -6.65 -21.02
C PRO A 12 6.85 -5.32 -20.27
N THR A 13 5.71 -4.90 -19.73
CA THR A 13 5.59 -3.67 -18.92
C THR A 13 6.51 -3.67 -17.70
N CYS A 14 6.83 -4.84 -17.12
CA CYS A 14 7.76 -4.97 -15.99
C CYS A 14 9.20 -4.56 -16.36
N GLY A 15 9.55 -4.54 -17.65
CA GLY A 15 10.84 -4.05 -18.16
C GLY A 15 10.82 -2.57 -18.57
N GLY A 16 9.78 -1.82 -18.20
CA GLY A 16 9.64 -0.40 -18.55
C GLY A 16 10.63 0.53 -17.86
N SER A 17 10.70 1.79 -18.30
CA SER A 17 11.63 2.80 -17.75
C SER A 17 11.08 3.62 -16.58
N ARG A 18 9.83 3.36 -16.17
CA ARG A 18 9.11 4.09 -15.11
C ARG A 18 8.45 3.08 -14.17
N GLN A 19 9.27 2.25 -13.54
CA GLN A 19 8.84 1.21 -12.62
C GLN A 19 8.95 1.67 -11.17
N SER A 20 8.19 1.02 -10.32
CA SER A 20 8.33 1.02 -8.86
C SER A 20 8.73 -0.39 -8.41
N PRO A 21 9.34 -0.54 -7.22
CA PRO A 21 9.74 0.52 -6.29
C PRO A 21 10.97 1.32 -6.76
N ILE A 22 11.29 2.39 -6.02
CA ILE A 22 12.51 3.20 -6.21
C ILE A 22 13.20 3.45 -4.86
N ASP A 23 14.47 3.85 -4.93
CA ASP A 23 15.14 4.49 -3.80
C ASP A 23 14.74 5.97 -3.70
N ILE A 24 14.24 6.37 -2.54
CA ILE A 24 13.85 7.74 -2.24
C ILE A 24 15.02 8.37 -1.48
N THR A 25 15.77 9.21 -2.18
CA THR A 25 16.86 9.98 -1.58
C THR A 25 16.29 11.13 -0.76
N THR A 26 16.59 11.17 0.54
CA THR A 26 16.11 12.23 1.42
C THR A 26 17.03 13.45 1.33
N THR A 27 16.43 14.64 1.31
CA THR A 27 17.18 15.89 1.31
C THR A 27 16.61 16.82 2.37
N THR A 28 17.46 17.39 3.22
CA THR A 28 17.08 18.44 4.16
C THR A 28 17.30 19.81 3.53
N GLY A 29 16.26 20.64 3.49
CA GLY A 29 16.33 21.97 2.90
C GLY A 29 16.19 21.96 1.38
N GLY A 30 15.13 22.61 0.90
CA GLY A 30 14.83 22.78 -0.52
C GLY A 30 13.47 23.42 -0.68
N ASN A 31 13.30 24.28 -1.70
CA ASN A 31 11.99 24.76 -2.12
C ASN A 31 11.30 23.64 -2.92
N VAL A 32 10.85 22.59 -2.22
CA VAL A 32 10.00 21.58 -2.83
C VAL A 32 8.64 22.21 -3.04
N ALA A 33 8.17 22.23 -4.29
CA ALA A 33 6.82 22.69 -4.58
C ALA A 33 5.83 21.88 -3.73
N THR A 34 5.07 22.56 -2.88
CA THR A 34 4.05 21.91 -2.06
C THR A 34 3.03 21.25 -2.99
N ARG A 35 3.01 19.92 -3.00
CA ARG A 35 1.97 19.15 -3.68
C ARG A 35 0.86 18.89 -2.67
N SER A 36 -0.38 19.21 -3.04
CA SER A 36 -1.52 18.94 -2.17
C SER A 36 -1.87 17.46 -2.24
N LEU A 37 -1.83 16.78 -1.10
CA LEU A 37 -2.47 15.50 -0.87
C LEU A 37 -3.56 15.70 0.18
N LYS A 38 -4.80 15.34 -0.13
CA LYS A 38 -5.93 15.48 0.80
C LYS A 38 -6.71 14.18 0.89
N PHE A 39 -7.06 13.80 2.10
CA PHE A 39 -7.92 12.66 2.41
C PHE A 39 -9.31 13.14 2.80
N ARG A 40 -10.34 12.35 2.47
CA ARG A 40 -11.72 12.59 2.88
C ARG A 40 -12.47 11.29 3.06
N GLY A 41 -13.61 11.34 3.74
CA GLY A 41 -14.49 10.19 3.94
C GLY A 41 -13.91 9.16 4.91
N GLU A 42 -14.66 8.09 5.12
CA GLU A 42 -14.31 7.02 6.07
C GLU A 42 -14.62 5.66 5.46
N CYS A 43 -13.77 4.69 5.76
CA CYS A 43 -13.95 3.29 5.43
C CYS A 43 -13.44 2.47 6.61
N ALA A 44 -14.37 1.87 7.36
CA ALA A 44 -14.03 1.07 8.54
C ALA A 44 -13.95 -0.43 8.23
N ASN A 45 -14.57 -0.90 7.14
CA ASN A 45 -14.72 -2.33 6.88
C ASN A 45 -13.91 -2.76 5.67
N PHE A 46 -13.20 -3.86 5.82
CA PHE A 46 -12.40 -4.48 4.77
C PHE A 46 -12.64 -5.99 4.74
N ASN A 47 -12.51 -6.58 3.56
CA ASN A 47 -12.46 -8.01 3.37
C ASN A 47 -11.01 -8.42 3.09
N LEU A 48 -10.37 -9.08 4.05
CA LEU A 48 -8.99 -9.53 3.98
C LEU A 48 -8.92 -10.89 3.30
N THR A 49 -7.99 -11.01 2.35
CA THR A 49 -7.66 -12.24 1.66
C THR A 49 -6.17 -12.49 1.74
N GLN A 50 -5.78 -13.77 1.77
CA GLN A 50 -4.39 -14.19 1.74
C GLN A 50 -4.08 -14.83 0.39
N ALA A 51 -3.13 -14.25 -0.33
CA ALA A 51 -2.53 -14.83 -1.53
C ALA A 51 -1.18 -15.49 -1.18
N THR A 52 -0.55 -16.13 -2.16
CA THR A 52 0.75 -16.82 -1.96
C THR A 52 1.87 -15.84 -1.60
N ASP A 53 1.75 -14.57 -2.00
CA ASP A 53 2.78 -13.54 -1.93
C ASP A 53 2.37 -12.29 -1.15
N THR A 54 1.09 -12.17 -0.75
CA THR A 54 0.62 -10.97 -0.03
C THR A 54 -0.67 -11.20 0.77
N PHE A 55 -0.96 -10.24 1.64
CA PHE A 55 -2.26 -10.07 2.30
C PHE A 55 -2.92 -8.82 1.74
N MET A 56 -4.15 -8.96 1.21
CA MET A 56 -4.88 -7.87 0.57
C MET A 56 -6.23 -7.66 1.22
N ALA A 57 -6.45 -6.46 1.75
CA ALA A 57 -7.68 -6.00 2.37
C ALA A 57 -8.47 -5.12 1.40
N SER A 58 -9.54 -5.66 0.81
CA SER A 58 -10.42 -4.92 -0.11
C SER A 58 -11.47 -4.14 0.66
N VAL A 59 -11.73 -2.88 0.28
CA VAL A 59 -12.69 -2.04 0.99
C VAL A 59 -14.13 -2.57 0.85
N VAL A 60 -14.92 -2.51 1.93
CA VAL A 60 -16.34 -2.90 1.95
C VAL A 60 -17.18 -1.69 2.35
N GLY A 61 -17.65 -0.95 1.34
CA GLY A 61 -18.43 0.27 1.53
C GLY A 61 -17.62 1.43 2.11
N GLY A 62 -18.30 2.54 2.40
CA GLY A 62 -17.64 3.78 2.83
C GLY A 62 -17.41 4.76 1.67
N SER A 63 -16.69 5.84 1.96
CA SER A 63 -16.48 6.95 1.02
C SER A 63 -15.07 7.51 1.02
N CYS A 64 -14.13 6.77 1.63
CA CYS A 64 -12.76 7.20 1.77
C CYS A 64 -12.08 7.35 0.40
N ALA A 65 -11.45 8.50 0.22
CA ALA A 65 -10.81 8.89 -1.01
C ALA A 65 -9.61 9.78 -0.71
N ALA A 66 -8.66 9.78 -1.63
CA ALA A 66 -7.53 10.67 -1.62
C ALA A 66 -7.52 11.50 -2.91
N SER A 67 -7.07 12.74 -2.81
CA SER A 67 -6.97 13.65 -3.95
C SER A 67 -5.60 14.30 -4.02
N ALA A 68 -5.05 14.33 -5.23
CA ALA A 68 -3.76 14.90 -5.53
C ALA A 68 -3.82 15.65 -6.87
N ASN A 69 -3.23 16.85 -6.92
CA ASN A 69 -3.17 17.69 -8.12
C ASN A 69 -4.54 17.90 -8.82
N GLY A 70 -5.63 18.02 -8.04
CA GLY A 70 -6.98 18.23 -8.57
C GLY A 70 -7.73 16.98 -9.04
N ALA A 71 -7.10 15.81 -9.01
CA ALA A 71 -7.75 14.53 -9.28
C ALA A 71 -8.12 13.81 -7.97
N SER A 72 -9.25 13.08 -7.96
CA SER A 72 -9.75 12.32 -6.81
C SER A 72 -9.81 10.84 -7.14
N TYR A 73 -9.40 10.01 -6.18
CA TYR A 73 -9.33 8.56 -6.32
C TYR A 73 -9.96 7.92 -5.07
N SER A 74 -10.94 7.05 -5.28
CA SER A 74 -11.57 6.28 -4.19
C SER A 74 -10.66 5.10 -3.84
N ILE A 75 -10.57 4.75 -2.55
CA ILE A 75 -9.80 3.56 -2.17
C ILE A 75 -10.41 2.31 -2.80
N THR A 76 -9.57 1.33 -3.11
CA THR A 76 -10.00 0.00 -3.56
C THR A 76 -9.56 -1.07 -2.59
N GLN A 77 -8.31 -1.01 -2.15
CA GLN A 77 -7.70 -1.99 -1.24
C GLN A 77 -6.48 -1.39 -0.55
N PHE A 78 -6.00 -2.07 0.50
CA PHE A 78 -4.61 -1.99 0.89
C PHE A 78 -3.96 -3.37 0.97
N HIS A 79 -2.64 -3.40 0.85
CA HIS A 79 -1.83 -4.60 1.05
C HIS A 79 -0.48 -4.24 1.66
N ILE A 80 0.27 -5.24 2.12
CA ILE A 80 1.49 -5.06 2.89
C ILE A 80 2.63 -5.84 2.25
N HIS A 81 3.81 -5.22 2.26
CA HIS A 81 5.11 -5.82 1.93
C HIS A 81 6.03 -5.81 3.15
N ALA A 82 6.82 -6.87 3.30
CA ALA A 82 7.87 -6.97 4.31
C ALA A 82 9.11 -7.68 3.71
N PRO A 83 10.29 -7.03 3.63
CA PRO A 83 10.57 -5.64 4.03
C PRO A 83 9.85 -4.61 3.13
N SER A 84 10.06 -3.31 3.36
CA SER A 84 9.56 -2.28 2.44
C SER A 84 10.10 -2.48 1.02
N GLU A 85 9.28 -2.18 0.01
CA GLU A 85 9.71 -2.26 -1.39
C GLU A 85 10.52 -1.02 -1.77
N HIS A 86 10.02 0.17 -1.42
CA HIS A 86 10.79 1.40 -1.53
C HIS A 86 11.88 1.44 -0.46
N THR A 87 12.98 2.12 -0.76
CA THR A 87 14.06 2.37 0.19
C THR A 87 14.18 3.85 0.50
N LEU A 88 14.70 4.18 1.69
CA LEU A 88 15.13 5.53 2.05
C LEU A 88 16.66 5.53 2.11
N ASP A 89 17.30 6.34 1.27
CA ASP A 89 18.76 6.46 1.18
C ASP A 89 19.47 5.09 1.07
N GLY A 90 18.94 4.24 0.20
CA GLY A 90 19.42 2.90 -0.10
C GLY A 90 19.08 1.84 0.95
N LYS A 91 18.26 2.16 1.97
CA LYS A 91 17.91 1.23 3.05
C LYS A 91 16.41 0.91 3.07
N PRO A 92 16.04 -0.38 3.08
CA PRO A 92 14.66 -0.76 3.34
C PRO A 92 14.29 -0.53 4.82
N LEU A 93 13.01 -0.32 5.07
CA LEU A 93 12.39 -0.32 6.39
C LEU A 93 11.70 -1.68 6.64
N ASP A 94 11.17 -1.88 7.85
CA ASP A 94 10.66 -3.17 8.29
C ASP A 94 9.41 -3.64 7.50
N GLY A 95 8.67 -2.70 6.92
CA GLY A 95 7.57 -3.00 6.01
C GLY A 95 7.03 -1.76 5.30
N GLU A 96 6.07 -1.98 4.40
CA GLU A 96 5.38 -0.92 3.66
C GLU A 96 3.94 -1.32 3.39
N VAL A 97 3.00 -0.43 3.71
CA VAL A 97 1.59 -0.57 3.35
C VAL A 97 1.31 0.23 2.09
N HIS A 98 0.69 -0.39 1.10
CA HIS A 98 0.20 0.27 -0.11
C HIS A 98 -1.31 0.41 -0.04
N PHE A 99 -1.80 1.65 0.10
CA PHE A 99 -3.23 1.97 -0.06
C PHE A 99 -3.49 2.34 -1.52
N VAL A 100 -4.17 1.44 -2.24
CA VAL A 100 -4.46 1.58 -3.66
C VAL A 100 -5.80 2.27 -3.86
N HIS A 101 -5.81 3.26 -4.74
CA HIS A 101 -6.97 4.04 -5.11
C HIS A 101 -7.16 4.04 -6.63
N SER A 102 -8.41 4.15 -7.07
CA SER A 102 -8.79 4.23 -8.49
C SER A 102 -9.63 5.48 -8.76
N ASN A 103 -9.46 6.07 -9.93
CA ASN A 103 -10.40 7.07 -10.42
C ASN A 103 -11.74 6.42 -10.81
N ALA A 104 -12.74 7.25 -11.11
CA ALA A 104 -14.12 6.82 -11.29
C ALA A 104 -14.35 5.83 -12.46
N ASP A 105 -13.53 5.92 -13.52
CA ASP A 105 -13.64 5.06 -14.70
C ASP A 105 -12.63 3.90 -14.72
N GLY A 106 -11.78 3.78 -13.69
CA GLY A 106 -10.77 2.72 -13.58
C GLY A 106 -9.54 2.89 -14.47
N SER A 107 -9.41 4.00 -15.21
CA SER A 107 -8.30 4.22 -16.14
C SER A 107 -7.00 4.66 -15.46
N ALA A 108 -7.05 5.11 -14.22
CA ALA A 108 -5.88 5.59 -13.49
C ALA A 108 -5.90 5.19 -12.02
N LEU A 109 -4.72 4.80 -11.52
CA LEU A 109 -4.49 4.43 -10.13
C LEU A 109 -3.63 5.48 -9.42
N MET A 110 -3.81 5.54 -8.10
CA MET A 110 -2.94 6.28 -7.18
C MET A 110 -2.66 5.39 -5.97
N VAL A 111 -1.39 5.26 -5.59
CA VAL A 111 -0.97 4.50 -4.40
C VAL A 111 -0.42 5.46 -3.35
N VAL A 112 -0.90 5.34 -2.12
CA VAL A 112 -0.29 5.99 -0.95
C VAL A 112 0.50 4.92 -0.21
N GLY A 113 1.82 5.04 -0.22
CA GLY A 113 2.73 4.17 0.53
C GLY A 113 2.97 4.70 1.94
N VAL A 114 2.90 3.82 2.94
CA VAL A 114 3.22 4.13 4.34
C VAL A 114 4.27 3.15 4.83
N PHE A 115 5.46 3.65 5.16
CA PHE A 115 6.51 2.82 5.75
C PHE A 115 6.16 2.40 7.17
N LEU A 116 6.59 1.19 7.53
CA LEU A 116 6.45 0.61 8.86
C LEU A 116 7.84 0.45 9.49
N GLN A 117 7.91 0.75 10.78
CA GLN A 117 9.08 0.48 11.61
C GLN A 117 8.64 -0.22 12.88
N VAL A 118 9.29 -1.34 13.22
CA VAL A 118 8.98 -2.11 14.42
C VAL A 118 9.43 -1.32 15.65
N ALA A 119 8.52 -1.12 16.59
CA ALA A 119 8.81 -0.47 17.86
C ALA A 119 9.34 -1.50 18.89
N ASN A 120 10.49 -1.20 19.50
CA ASN A 120 11.10 -2.07 20.53
C ASN A 120 10.36 -2.07 21.89
N ALA A 121 9.34 -1.24 22.06
CA ALA A 121 8.68 -0.99 23.34
C ALA A 121 7.39 -1.82 23.57
N GLY A 122 7.08 -2.77 22.69
CA GLY A 122 5.85 -3.58 22.79
C GLY A 122 4.55 -2.80 22.55
N THR A 123 4.64 -1.61 21.97
CA THR A 123 3.50 -0.77 21.59
C THR A 123 3.24 -0.90 20.09
N THR A 124 2.00 -1.22 19.71
CA THR A 124 1.55 -1.31 18.32
C THR A 124 0.51 -0.23 18.05
N ASP A 125 0.56 0.39 16.87
CA ASP A 125 -0.50 1.30 16.43
C ASP A 125 -1.85 0.54 16.41
N PRO A 126 -2.96 1.08 16.95
CA PRO A 126 -4.23 0.36 17.01
C PRO A 126 -4.73 -0.12 15.64
N TRP A 127 -4.53 0.67 14.57
CA TRP A 127 -4.89 0.27 13.22
C TRP A 127 -4.07 -0.94 12.78
N MET A 128 -2.77 -0.94 13.05
CA MET A 128 -1.91 -2.08 12.76
C MET A 128 -2.26 -3.32 13.61
N GLY A 129 -2.71 -3.12 14.85
CA GLY A 129 -3.21 -4.20 15.70
C GLY A 129 -4.36 -4.97 15.01
N SER A 130 -5.38 -4.26 14.55
CA SER A 130 -6.50 -4.86 13.81
C SER A 130 -6.05 -5.57 12.53
N VAL A 131 -5.00 -5.08 11.86
CA VAL A 131 -4.44 -5.71 10.67
C VAL A 131 -3.73 -7.02 10.99
N LEU A 132 -2.90 -7.02 12.03
CA LEU A 132 -2.18 -8.22 12.47
C LEU A 132 -3.16 -9.30 12.95
N ASP A 133 -4.20 -8.93 13.72
CA ASP A 133 -5.26 -9.84 14.14
C ASP A 133 -5.99 -10.46 12.93
N GLY A 134 -6.27 -9.63 11.91
CA GLY A 134 -6.85 -10.10 10.65
C GLY A 134 -5.95 -11.08 9.91
N MET A 135 -4.64 -10.79 9.84
CA MET A 135 -3.64 -11.64 9.20
C MET A 135 -3.47 -12.99 9.91
N GLU A 136 -3.61 -13.03 11.24
CA GLU A 136 -3.59 -14.28 12.01
C GLU A 136 -4.85 -15.12 11.78
N ALA A 137 -6.01 -14.47 11.57
CA ALA A 137 -7.28 -15.14 11.39
C ALA A 137 -7.56 -15.62 9.95
N VAL A 138 -7.07 -14.91 8.93
CA VAL A 138 -7.32 -15.22 7.51
C VAL A 138 -6.57 -16.48 7.07
N THR A 139 -7.12 -17.19 6.10
CA THR A 139 -6.46 -18.36 5.49
C THR A 139 -6.53 -18.29 3.96
N PRO A 140 -5.71 -19.06 3.21
CA PRO A 140 -5.81 -19.09 1.76
C PRO A 140 -7.16 -19.62 1.24
N ALA A 141 -7.93 -20.31 2.08
CA ALA A 141 -9.23 -20.89 1.70
C ALA A 141 -10.44 -19.99 2.05
N ALA A 142 -10.27 -19.02 2.95
CA ALA A 142 -11.37 -18.21 3.46
C ALA A 142 -10.92 -16.80 3.82
N ALA A 143 -11.67 -15.82 3.31
CA ALA A 143 -11.48 -14.41 3.62
C ALA A 143 -11.98 -14.06 5.03
N THR A 144 -11.41 -13.01 5.62
CA THR A 144 -11.77 -12.52 6.95
C THR A 144 -12.22 -11.06 6.88
N THR A 145 -13.37 -10.75 7.47
CA THR A 145 -13.78 -9.34 7.63
C THR A 145 -12.93 -8.67 8.70
N MET A 146 -12.38 -7.51 8.36
CA MET A 146 -11.68 -6.63 9.27
C MET A 146 -12.46 -5.35 9.50
N ASN A 147 -12.45 -4.88 10.74
CA ASN A 147 -12.87 -3.54 11.10
C ASN A 147 -11.65 -2.77 11.63
N VAL A 148 -11.38 -1.60 11.05
CA VAL A 148 -10.21 -0.76 11.34
C VAL A 148 -10.59 0.69 11.58
#